data_AF-A0A957ADK3-F1
#
_entry.id   AF-A0A957ADK3-F1
#
_cell.length_a   1.000
_cell.length_b   1.000
_cell.length_c   1.000
_cell.angle_alpha   90.00
_cell.angle_beta   90.00
_cell.angle_gamma   90.00
#
_symmetry.space_group_name_H-M   'P 1'
#
loop_
_entity.id
_entity.type
_entity.pdbx_description
1 polymer ?
#
loop_
_entity_poly.entity_id
_entity_poly.type
_entity_poly.pdbx_seq_one_letter_code
_entity_poly.pdbx_strand_id
1 'polypeptide(L)'
;EMVKNPDIIATLAGGGVRVGFAAETENLADFARAKLTAKRLDLIVANDVTAAGSGFGTETNEVVIFHASGESEALPLMSKLAVGHAILDRVAKLLRA
;
A
#
# COMPACT_ATOMS: atom_id res chain seq x y z
N GLU A 1 -27.81 13.97 0.77
CA GLU A 1 -26.45 14.53 0.99
C GLU A 1 -25.55 13.42 1.49
N MET A 2 -24.29 13.38 1.05
CA MET A 2 -23.32 12.36 1.47
C MET A 2 -22.45 12.92 2.59
N VAL A 3 -22.15 12.11 3.60
CA VAL A 3 -21.27 12.48 4.71
C VAL A 3 -20.05 11.57 4.70
N LYS A 4 -18.89 12.11 5.06
CA LYS A 4 -17.64 11.33 5.09
C LYS A 4 -17.70 10.26 6.18
N ASN A 5 -17.45 9.01 5.81
CA ASN A 5 -17.33 7.92 6.77
C ASN A 5 -16.07 8.07 7.64
N PRO A 6 -16.11 7.59 8.90
CA PRO A 6 -14.93 7.51 9.74
C PRO A 6 -13.81 6.69 9.09
N ASP A 7 -12.56 7.11 9.30
CA ASP A 7 -11.40 6.38 8.79
C ASP A 7 -11.03 5.23 9.74
N ILE A 8 -11.48 4.01 9.40
CA ILE A 8 -11.36 2.83 10.27
C ILE A 8 -9.92 2.59 10.72
N ILE A 9 -8.95 2.60 9.79
CA ILE A 9 -7.56 2.26 10.13
C ILE A 9 -6.92 3.31 11.04
N ALA A 10 -7.28 4.59 10.86
CA ALA A 10 -6.80 5.66 11.72
C ALA A 10 -7.40 5.62 13.13
N THR A 11 -8.54 4.95 13.31
CA THR A 11 -9.21 4.79 14.62
C THR A 11 -8.76 3.55 15.39
N LEU A 12 -8.00 2.63 14.77
CA LEU A 12 -7.55 1.41 15.44
C LEU A 12 -6.58 1.73 16.57
N ALA A 13 -6.89 1.23 17.77
CA ALA A 13 -6.00 1.25 18.93
C ALA A 13 -5.18 -0.04 19.02
N GLY A 14 -4.00 0.02 19.64
CA GLY A 14 -3.11 -1.13 19.83
C GLY A 14 -1.89 -1.14 18.91
N GLY A 15 -1.04 -2.16 19.09
CA GLY A 15 0.19 -2.38 18.34
C GLY A 15 0.04 -3.39 17.19
N GLY A 16 1.08 -3.49 16.36
CA GLY A 16 1.13 -4.37 15.19
C GLY A 16 1.52 -3.61 13.94
N VAL A 17 1.96 -4.35 12.91
CA VAL A 17 2.35 -3.78 11.62
C VAL A 17 1.11 -3.41 10.82
N ARG A 18 0.99 -2.14 10.42
CA ARG A 18 -0.11 -1.58 9.64
C ARG A 18 0.28 -1.44 8.18
N VAL A 19 -0.45 -2.13 7.31
CA VAL A 19 -0.25 -2.09 5.86
C VAL A 19 -1.50 -1.52 5.20
N GLY A 20 -1.34 -0.42 4.46
CA GLY A 20 -2.39 0.14 3.63
C GLY A 20 -2.22 -0.23 2.15
N PHE A 21 -3.30 -0.12 1.40
CA PHE A 21 -3.30 -0.23 -0.06
C PHE A 21 -3.89 1.05 -0.66
N ALA A 22 -3.29 1.53 -1.74
CA ALA A 22 -3.73 2.72 -2.45
C ALA A 22 -3.76 2.49 -3.96
N ALA A 23 -4.96 2.58 -4.54
CA ALA A 23 -5.13 2.69 -5.97
C ALA A 23 -5.09 4.16 -6.35
N GLU A 24 -4.13 4.55 -7.19
CA GLU A 24 -3.98 5.92 -7.68
C GLU A 24 -4.12 5.94 -9.20
N THR A 25 -4.50 7.08 -9.75
CA THR A 25 -4.54 7.33 -11.21
C THR A 25 -3.52 8.37 -11.65
N GLU A 26 -2.92 9.09 -10.70
CA GLU A 26 -1.92 10.12 -10.92
C GLU A 26 -1.11 10.33 -9.63
N ASN A 27 0.05 10.98 -9.72
CA ASN A 27 0.86 11.41 -8.56
C ASN A 27 1.04 10.33 -7.48
N LEU A 28 1.29 9.09 -7.93
CA LEU A 28 1.24 7.88 -7.11
C LEU A 28 2.10 8.00 -5.84
N ALA A 29 3.33 8.49 -5.97
CA ALA A 29 4.26 8.60 -4.84
C ALA A 29 3.80 9.62 -3.79
N ASP A 30 3.35 10.80 -4.22
CA ASP A 30 2.96 11.88 -3.32
C ASP A 30 1.70 11.51 -2.53
N PHE A 31 0.70 10.97 -3.23
CA PHE A 31 -0.54 10.53 -2.60
C PHE A 31 -0.33 9.33 -1.69
N ALA A 32 0.51 8.35 -2.08
CA ALA A 32 0.85 7.23 -1.22
C ALA A 32 1.54 7.70 0.07
N ARG A 33 2.56 8.56 -0.03
CA ARG A 33 3.30 9.10 1.13
C ARG A 33 2.40 9.94 2.05
N ALA A 34 1.49 10.73 1.48
CA ALA A 34 0.51 11.49 2.26
C ALA A 34 -0.43 10.55 3.04
N LYS A 35 -0.97 9.51 2.39
CA LYS A 35 -1.84 8.51 3.03
C LYS A 35 -1.11 7.68 4.10
N LEU A 36 0.14 7.28 3.83
CA LEU A 36 1.05 6.60 4.77
C LEU A 36 1.15 7.37 6.09
N THR A 37 1.43 8.66 5.99
CA THR A 37 1.61 9.54 7.16
C THR A 37 0.28 9.80 7.86
N ALA A 38 -0.75 10.20 7.12
CA ALA A 38 -2.06 10.55 7.69
C ALA A 38 -2.71 9.37 8.42
N LYS A 39 -2.53 8.15 7.93
CA LYS A 39 -3.09 6.92 8.51
C LYS A 39 -2.13 6.18 9.45
N ARG A 40 -0.92 6.72 9.68
CA ARG A 40 0.10 6.15 10.57
C ARG A 40 0.38 4.68 10.26
N LEU A 41 0.63 4.39 8.98
CA LEU A 41 0.94 3.05 8.49
C LEU A 41 2.45 2.78 8.54
N ASP A 42 2.84 1.52 8.63
CA ASP A 42 4.25 1.11 8.50
C ASP A 42 4.62 0.92 7.03
N LEU A 43 3.66 0.42 6.24
CA LEU A 43 3.76 0.24 4.80
C LEU A 43 2.51 0.77 4.10
N ILE A 44 2.68 1.31 2.90
CA ILE A 44 1.58 1.46 1.94
C ILE A 44 1.99 0.90 0.58
N VAL A 45 1.15 0.03 0.03
CA VAL A 45 1.32 -0.58 -1.29
C VAL A 45 0.47 0.22 -2.26
N ALA A 46 1.11 0.93 -3.18
CA ALA A 46 0.40 1.76 -4.14
C ALA A 46 0.59 1.25 -5.56
N ASN A 47 -0.45 1.35 -6.37
CA ASN A 47 -0.41 0.96 -7.78
C ASN A 47 -1.18 1.96 -8.64
N ASP A 48 -0.69 2.17 -9.86
CA ASP A 48 -1.42 2.93 -10.88
C ASP A 48 -2.43 1.99 -11.51
N VAL A 49 -3.73 2.21 -11.26
CA VAL A 49 -4.80 1.36 -11.80
C VAL A 49 -5.11 1.61 -13.27
N THR A 50 -4.50 2.64 -13.87
CA THR A 50 -4.64 2.93 -15.31
C THR A 50 -3.60 2.19 -16.15
N ALA A 51 -2.52 1.70 -15.52
CA ALA A 51 -1.46 0.96 -16.19
C ALA A 51 -1.95 -0.44 -16.64
N ALA A 52 -1.53 -0.83 -17.85
CA ALA A 52 -1.91 -2.11 -18.42
C ALA A 52 -1.43 -3.28 -17.55
N GLY A 53 -2.34 -4.18 -17.17
CA GLY A 53 -2.02 -5.33 -16.31
C GLY A 53 -1.97 -5.00 -14.81
N SER A 54 -2.15 -3.74 -14.40
CA SER A 54 -2.19 -3.30 -13.00
C SER A 54 -3.63 -3.09 -12.52
N GLY A 55 -3.87 -3.30 -11.23
CA GLY A 55 -5.17 -3.00 -10.61
C GLY A 55 -6.24 -4.08 -10.78
N PHE A 56 -7.47 -3.64 -11.05
CA PHE A 56 -8.67 -4.49 -10.97
C PHE A 56 -8.87 -5.35 -12.22
N GLY A 57 -9.42 -6.56 -12.05
CA GLY A 57 -9.81 -7.42 -13.17
C GLY A 57 -8.67 -8.13 -13.92
N THR A 58 -7.44 -8.07 -13.40
CA THR A 58 -6.26 -8.75 -13.96
C THR A 58 -5.69 -9.79 -12.99
N GLU A 59 -4.79 -10.66 -13.45
CA GLU A 59 -4.07 -11.61 -12.58
C GLU A 59 -2.72 -11.07 -12.07
N THR A 60 -2.29 -9.93 -12.63
CA THR A 60 -1.00 -9.29 -12.36
C THR A 60 -1.17 -7.97 -11.59
N ASN A 61 -0.08 -7.44 -11.07
CA ASN A 61 -0.03 -6.07 -10.57
C ASN A 61 1.40 -5.54 -10.65
N GLU A 62 1.54 -4.22 -10.82
CA GLU A 62 2.80 -3.49 -10.71
C GLU A 62 2.61 -2.49 -9.58
N VAL A 63 3.43 -2.59 -8.52
CA VAL A 63 3.21 -1.84 -7.29
C VAL A 63 4.49 -1.19 -6.81
N VAL A 64 4.36 -0.09 -6.08
CA VAL A 64 5.44 0.50 -5.29
C VAL A 64 5.06 0.38 -3.82
N ILE A 65 5.96 -0.19 -3.02
CA ILE A 65 5.80 -0.28 -1.57
C ILE A 65 6.56 0.89 -0.95
N PHE A 66 5.86 1.72 -0.18
CA PHE A 66 6.45 2.84 0.56
C PHE A 66 6.51 2.49 2.04
N HIS A 67 7.66 2.71 2.65
CA HIS A 67 7.93 2.45 4.05
C HIS A 67 7.82 3.73 4.88
N ALA A 68 7.38 3.61 6.13
CA ALA A 68 7.40 4.71 7.09
C ALA A 68 8.81 5.27 7.36
N SER A 69 9.87 4.49 7.09
CA SER A 69 11.27 4.94 7.11
C SER A 69 11.61 5.97 6.03
N GLY A 70 10.75 6.15 5.03
CA GLY A 70 10.96 7.03 3.87
C GLY A 70 11.42 6.29 2.61
N GLU A 71 11.87 5.05 2.75
CA GLU A 71 12.27 4.17 1.64
C GLU A 71 11.07 3.77 0.77
N SER A 72 11.34 3.49 -0.49
CA SER A 72 10.34 2.95 -1.42
C SER A 72 10.97 1.97 -2.40
N GLU A 73 10.23 0.93 -2.73
CA GLU A 73 10.67 -0.15 -3.60
C GLU A 73 9.62 -0.40 -4.68
N ALA A 74 10.03 -0.32 -5.95
CA ALA A 74 9.18 -0.67 -7.08
C ALA A 74 9.30 -2.17 -7.34
N LEU A 75 8.16 -2.85 -7.40
CA LEU A 75 8.07 -4.23 -7.85
C LEU A 75 7.68 -4.26 -9.33
N PRO A 76 8.33 -5.10 -10.15
CA PRO A 76 7.96 -5.22 -11.55
C PRO A 76 6.54 -5.78 -11.69
N LEU A 77 5.94 -5.65 -12.88
CA LEU A 77 4.70 -6.35 -13.21
C LEU A 77 4.84 -7.86 -12.96
N MET A 78 4.11 -8.37 -11.97
CA MET A 78 4.18 -9.75 -11.53
C MET A 78 2.80 -10.25 -11.11
N SER A 79 2.64 -11.54 -10.83
CA SER A 79 1.34 -12.07 -10.41
C SER A 79 0.91 -11.46 -9.06
N LYS A 80 -0.40 -11.27 -8.87
CA LYS A 80 -0.95 -10.77 -7.59
C LYS A 80 -0.53 -11.66 -6.41
N LEU A 81 -0.42 -12.97 -6.62
CA LEU A 81 0.09 -13.90 -5.62
C LEU A 81 1.54 -13.58 -5.23
N ALA A 82 2.40 -13.33 -6.22
CA ALA A 82 3.79 -12.98 -5.97
C ALA A 82 3.92 -11.61 -5.29
N VAL A 83 3.08 -10.62 -5.65
CA VAL A 83 3.00 -9.34 -4.93
C VAL A 83 2.60 -9.57 -3.47
N GLY A 84 1.60 -10.43 -3.22
CA GLY A 84 1.19 -10.80 -1.86
C GLY A 84 2.34 -11.37 -1.02
N HIS A 85 3.13 -12.28 -1.58
CA HIS A 85 4.32 -12.80 -0.91
C HIS A 85 5.36 -11.71 -0.64
N ALA A 86 5.64 -10.85 -1.62
CA ALA A 86 6.61 -9.76 -1.45
C ALA A 86 6.21 -8.81 -0.31
N ILE A 87 4.92 -8.48 -0.16
CA ILE A 87 4.39 -7.68 0.94
C ILE A 87 4.60 -8.40 2.27
N LEU A 88 4.26 -9.69 2.35
CA LEU A 88 4.42 -10.49 3.57
C LEU A 88 5.89 -10.62 4.00
N ASP A 89 6.84 -10.67 3.06
CA ASP A 89 8.27 -10.66 3.39
C ASP A 89 8.68 -9.38 4.14
N ARG A 90 8.11 -8.22 3.78
CA ARG A 90 8.40 -6.95 4.47
C ARG A 90 7.72 -6.88 5.83
N VAL A 91 6.47 -7.33 5.91
CA VAL A 91 5.75 -7.45 7.19
C VAL A 91 6.51 -8.37 8.15
N ALA A 92 7.00 -9.51 7.68
CA ALA A 92 7.78 -10.45 8.49
C ALA A 92 9.07 -9.83 9.04
N LYS A 93 9.75 -8.96 8.26
CA LYS A 93 10.92 -8.22 8.74
C LYS A 93 10.54 -7.23 9.85
N LEU A 94 9.45 -6.48 9.66
CA LEU A 94 8.98 -5.50 10.64
C LEU A 94 8.52 -6.14 11.96
N LEU A 95 7.93 -7.34 11.90
CA LEU A 95 7.53 -8.09 13.11
C LEU A 95 8.71 -8.66 13.90
N ARG A 96 9.90 -8.73 13.30
CA ARG A 96 11.13 -9.24 13.94
C ARG A 96 12.03 -8.14 14.47
N ALA A 97 11.73 -6.88 14.18
CA ALA A 97 12.45 -5.70 14.65
C ALA A 97 11.93 -5.27 16.02
#